data_AF-A0A831ZPR7-F1
#
_entry.id   AF-A0A831ZPR7-F1
#
_cell.length_a   1.000
_cell.length_b   1.000
_cell.length_c   1.000
_cell.angle_alpha   90.00
_cell.angle_beta   90.00
_cell.angle_gamma   90.00
#
_symmetry.space_group_name_H-M   'P 1'
#
loop_
_entity.id
_entity.type
_entity.pdbx_description
1 polymer ?
#
loop_
_entity_poly.entity_id
_entity_poly.type
_entity_poly.pdbx_seq_one_letter_code
_entity_poly.pdbx_strand_id
1 'polypeptide(L)'
;MFSNFKIKIKNWLEKLRALPDNQKKIILWLIVGVVGIGMLFFWIKSTLNTFSNIEKNIGEMDFLKINTTENSDFSTNQDFETKNYSVKLYIWPDKDSFNLQNRTFYATDLDSKNLIKIKVLEDAKIYKKISKDKIEYYDFQWLYSTLKNWEGPNWQFTVIGILQEDGSILSSEIYYQLQ
;
A
#
# COMPACT_ATOMS: atom_id res chain seq x y z
N MET A 1 -17.36 18.62 35.24
CA MET A 1 -18.29 18.27 34.13
C MET A 1 -18.38 16.76 33.87
N PHE A 2 -17.29 16.00 33.97
CA PHE A 2 -17.28 14.53 33.72
C PHE A 2 -18.00 13.66 34.77
N SER A 3 -18.17 14.15 36.01
CA SER A 3 -18.83 13.40 37.09
C SER A 3 -20.31 13.11 36.81
N ASN A 4 -21.03 14.07 36.23
CA ASN A 4 -22.45 13.92 35.85
C ASN A 4 -22.64 12.88 34.73
N PHE A 5 -21.64 12.69 33.87
CA PHE A 5 -21.68 11.70 32.80
C PHE A 5 -21.53 10.27 33.36
N LYS A 6 -20.61 10.08 34.31
CA LYS A 6 -20.34 8.79 34.95
C LYS A 6 -21.57 8.25 35.71
N ILE A 7 -22.32 9.12 36.38
CA ILE A 7 -23.55 8.78 37.10
C ILE A 7 -24.66 8.38 36.13
N LYS A 8 -24.82 9.11 35.01
CA LYS A 8 -25.80 8.76 33.95
C LYS A 8 -25.48 7.42 33.30
N ILE A 9 -24.21 7.11 33.04
CA ILE A 9 -23.80 5.81 32.48
C ILE A 9 -24.12 4.67 33.44
N LYS A 10 -23.85 4.81 34.75
CA LYS A 10 -24.16 3.76 35.73
C LYS A 10 -25.65 3.42 35.78
N ASN A 11 -26.52 4.44 35.87
CA ASN A 11 -27.96 4.23 35.86
C ASN A 11 -28.47 3.65 34.53
N TRP A 12 -27.82 3.98 33.41
CA TRP A 12 -28.15 3.40 32.11
C TRP A 12 -27.70 1.95 32.00
N LEU A 13 -26.52 1.59 32.54
CA LEU A 13 -26.03 0.23 32.61
C LEU A 13 -26.90 -0.68 33.48
N GLU A 14 -27.40 -0.18 34.62
CA GLU A 14 -28.31 -0.95 35.49
C GLU A 14 -29.62 -1.26 34.78
N LYS A 15 -30.17 -0.29 34.02
CA LYS A 15 -31.34 -0.51 33.17
C LYS A 15 -31.06 -1.54 32.07
N LEU A 16 -29.88 -1.49 31.44
CA LEU A 16 -29.43 -2.48 30.45
C LEU A 16 -29.26 -3.89 31.04
N ARG A 17 -28.86 -4.00 32.31
CA ARG A 17 -28.65 -5.28 32.99
C ARG A 17 -29.96 -5.96 33.38
N ALA A 18 -30.99 -5.16 33.68
CA ALA A 18 -32.34 -5.63 34.02
C ALA A 18 -33.19 -6.09 32.81
N LEU A 19 -32.72 -5.89 31.57
CA LEU A 19 -33.45 -6.28 30.36
C LEU A 19 -33.33 -7.81 30.06
N PRO A 20 -34.35 -8.42 29.45
CA PRO A 20 -34.33 -9.83 29.05
C PRO A 20 -33.28 -10.10 27.98
N ASP A 21 -32.72 -11.32 27.97
CA ASP A 21 -31.50 -11.65 27.21
C ASP A 21 -31.63 -11.47 25.69
N ASN A 22 -32.84 -11.63 25.14
CA ASN A 22 -33.12 -11.33 23.74
C ASN A 22 -32.95 -9.85 23.39
N GLN A 23 -33.33 -8.93 24.28
CA GLN A 23 -33.16 -7.49 24.06
C GLN A 23 -31.71 -7.04 24.27
N LYS A 24 -30.99 -7.68 25.20
CA LYS A 24 -29.54 -7.45 25.38
C LYS A 24 -28.74 -7.77 24.12
N LYS A 25 -29.03 -8.88 23.44
CA LYS A 25 -28.36 -9.25 22.17
C LYS A 25 -28.61 -8.21 21.09
N ILE A 26 -29.85 -7.76 20.90
CA ILE A 26 -30.19 -6.76 19.88
C ILE A 26 -29.44 -5.43 20.14
N ILE A 27 -29.43 -4.96 21.39
CA ILE A 27 -28.71 -3.75 21.77
C ILE A 27 -27.20 -3.90 21.56
N LEU A 28 -26.63 -5.06 21.89
CA LEU A 28 -25.21 -5.35 21.68
C LEU A 28 -24.85 -5.31 20.19
N TRP A 29 -25.62 -5.98 19.34
CA TRP A 29 -25.41 -5.96 17.88
C TRP A 29 -25.56 -4.55 17.30
N LEU A 30 -26.46 -3.73 17.83
CA LEU A 30 -26.66 -2.35 17.41
C LEU A 30 -25.44 -1.48 17.77
N ILE A 31 -24.91 -1.61 18.99
CA ILE A 31 -23.68 -0.92 19.40
C ILE A 31 -22.49 -1.36 18.54
N VAL A 32 -22.32 -2.66 18.34
CA VAL A 32 -21.24 -3.21 17.50
C VAL A 32 -21.35 -2.70 16.06
N GLY A 33 -22.57 -2.64 15.50
CA GLY A 33 -22.81 -2.10 14.17
C GLY A 33 -22.43 -0.63 14.05
N VAL A 34 -22.82 0.21 15.01
CA VAL A 34 -22.49 1.65 15.01
C VAL A 34 -20.98 1.88 15.16
N VAL A 35 -20.31 1.13 16.04
CA VAL A 35 -18.85 1.22 16.22
C VAL A 35 -18.12 0.74 14.96
N GLY A 36 -18.57 -0.36 14.35
CA GLY A 36 -18.00 -0.90 13.12
C GLY A 36 -18.10 0.08 11.96
N ILE A 37 -19.25 0.72 11.79
CA ILE A 37 -19.46 1.77 10.75
C ILE A 37 -18.56 2.99 11.02
N GLY A 38 -18.44 3.42 12.27
CA GLY A 38 -17.56 4.52 12.66
C GLY A 38 -16.10 4.24 12.34
N MET A 39 -15.62 3.01 12.63
CA MET A 39 -14.26 2.58 12.28
C MET A 39 -14.07 2.49 10.77
N LEU A 40 -15.02 1.94 10.02
CA LEU A 40 -14.97 1.87 8.55
C LEU A 40 -14.84 3.27 7.92
N PHE A 41 -15.67 4.22 8.35
CA PHE A 41 -15.62 5.59 7.85
C PHE A 41 -14.30 6.29 8.18
N PHE A 42 -13.77 6.06 9.39
CA PHE A 42 -12.49 6.61 9.80
C PHE A 42 -11.31 6.03 9.01
N TRP A 43 -11.32 4.72 8.75
CA TRP A 43 -10.29 4.05 7.94
C TRP A 43 -10.25 4.59 6.52
N ILE A 44 -11.40 4.71 5.85
CA ILE A 44 -11.48 5.23 4.47
C ILE A 44 -10.94 6.66 4.38
N LYS A 45 -11.33 7.53 5.32
CA LYS A 45 -10.90 8.93 5.33
C LYS A 45 -9.42 9.10 5.68
N SER A 46 -8.90 8.30 6.61
CA SER A 46 -7.48 8.31 6.99
C SER A 46 -6.57 7.90 5.82
N THR A 47 -7.03 6.97 4.99
CA THR A 47 -6.28 6.54 3.79
C THR A 47 -6.29 7.65 2.72
N LEU A 48 -7.45 8.26 2.43
CA LEU A 48 -7.58 9.32 1.40
C LEU A 48 -6.78 10.59 1.70
N ASN A 49 -6.73 11.03 2.97
CA ASN A 49 -6.01 12.25 3.34
C ASN A 49 -4.48 12.13 3.20
N THR A 50 -3.96 10.90 3.11
CA THR A 50 -2.54 10.61 2.98
C THR A 50 -2.10 10.58 1.52
N PHE A 51 -3.01 10.29 0.59
CA PHE A 51 -2.73 10.28 -0.86
C PHE A 51 -2.63 11.67 -1.49
N SER A 52 -3.37 12.67 -0.99
CA SER A 52 -3.32 14.04 -1.54
C SER A 52 -1.97 14.76 -1.32
N ASN A 53 -1.16 14.29 -0.37
CA ASN A 53 0.20 14.79 -0.15
C ASN A 53 1.23 14.12 -1.07
N ILE A 54 0.94 12.92 -1.57
CA ILE A 54 1.79 12.22 -2.54
C ILE A 54 1.65 12.89 -3.91
N GLU A 55 0.44 13.27 -4.32
CA GLU A 55 0.17 13.99 -5.57
C GLU A 55 0.94 15.31 -5.69
N LYS A 56 1.08 16.06 -4.58
CA LYS A 56 1.77 17.37 -4.58
C LYS A 56 3.30 17.28 -4.73
N ASN A 57 3.92 16.13 -4.45
CA ASN A 57 5.38 15.96 -4.52
C ASN A 57 5.86 15.29 -5.82
N ILE A 58 4.96 14.89 -6.71
CA ILE A 58 5.30 14.20 -7.98
C ILE A 58 5.43 15.19 -9.16
N GLY A 59 4.93 16.43 -9.01
CA GLY A 59 4.96 17.44 -10.07
C GLY A 59 6.33 18.07 -10.38
N GLU A 60 7.36 17.83 -9.56
CA GLU A 60 8.67 18.53 -9.65
C GLU A 60 9.87 17.62 -9.97
N MET A 61 9.66 16.36 -10.37
CA MET A 61 10.76 15.51 -10.84
C MET A 61 10.86 15.55 -12.36
N ASP A 62 11.76 16.39 -12.88
CA ASP A 62 12.24 16.34 -14.26
C ASP A 62 12.89 14.96 -14.52
N PHE A 63 12.11 14.05 -15.10
CA PHE A 63 12.63 12.76 -15.52
C PHE A 63 13.44 12.93 -16.81
N LEU A 64 14.65 12.34 -16.80
CA LEU A 64 15.47 12.12 -17.98
C LEU A 64 14.60 11.63 -19.15
N LYS A 65 14.54 12.45 -20.21
CA LYS A 65 13.98 12.07 -21.51
C LYS A 65 14.78 10.89 -22.06
N ILE A 66 14.28 9.68 -21.83
CA ILE A 66 14.75 8.51 -22.56
C ILE A 66 14.09 8.62 -23.94
N ASN A 67 14.84 9.15 -24.90
CA ASN A 67 14.44 9.21 -26.30
C ASN A 67 14.35 7.78 -26.84
N THR A 68 13.17 7.18 -26.82
CA THR A 68 12.89 6.01 -27.65
C THR A 68 12.19 6.51 -28.90
N THR A 69 13.00 6.82 -29.92
CA THR A 69 12.54 6.78 -31.30
C THR A 69 12.37 5.31 -31.66
N GLU A 70 11.15 4.87 -31.92
CA GLU A 70 10.83 4.04 -33.09
C GLU A 70 9.32 3.91 -33.31
N ASN A 71 8.96 3.92 -34.58
CA ASN A 71 7.64 4.11 -35.16
C ASN A 71 6.65 2.97 -34.84
N SER A 72 5.38 3.33 -34.67
CA SER A 72 4.28 2.54 -35.22
C SER A 72 3.03 3.39 -35.37
N ASP A 73 2.68 3.70 -36.61
CA ASP A 73 1.38 4.23 -37.01
C ASP A 73 0.28 3.21 -36.64
N PHE A 74 -0.63 3.56 -35.74
CA PHE A 74 -1.92 2.88 -35.64
C PHE A 74 -3.04 3.80 -35.14
N SER A 75 -4.19 3.65 -35.79
CA SER A 75 -5.40 4.47 -35.78
C SER A 75 -6.03 4.68 -34.39
N THR A 76 -6.32 5.94 -34.06
CA THR A 76 -7.04 6.35 -32.84
C THR A 76 -8.55 6.22 -33.06
N ASN A 77 -9.16 5.21 -32.42
CA ASN A 77 -10.55 5.31 -31.97
C ASN A 77 -10.53 5.71 -30.49
N GLN A 78 -11.46 6.59 -30.11
CA GLN A 78 -11.64 7.13 -28.77
C GLN A 78 -11.70 6.02 -27.71
N ASP A 79 -10.75 6.01 -26.78
CA ASP A 79 -10.83 5.25 -25.55
C ASP A 79 -10.37 6.13 -24.37
N PHE A 80 -11.09 6.01 -23.26
CA PHE A 80 -10.86 6.75 -22.01
C PHE A 80 -9.39 6.64 -21.58
N GLU A 81 -8.65 7.76 -21.58
CA GLU A 81 -7.32 7.84 -20.99
C GLU A 81 -7.44 7.59 -19.47
N THR A 82 -7.28 6.33 -19.08
CA THR A 82 -6.86 6.00 -17.72
C THR A 82 -5.46 6.57 -17.56
N LYS A 83 -5.37 7.74 -16.90
CA LYS A 83 -4.09 8.34 -16.53
C LYS A 83 -3.38 7.39 -15.59
N ASN A 84 -2.53 6.53 -16.15
CA ASN A 84 -1.67 5.64 -15.39
C ASN A 84 -0.56 6.49 -14.78
N TYR A 85 -0.67 6.80 -13.49
CA TYR A 85 0.34 7.55 -12.77
C TYR A 85 1.52 6.62 -12.46
N SER A 86 2.63 6.83 -13.19
CA SER A 86 3.90 6.20 -12.85
C SER A 86 4.43 6.78 -11.54
N VAL A 87 4.84 5.91 -10.62
CA VAL A 87 5.36 6.24 -9.30
C VAL A 87 6.72 5.61 -9.10
N LYS A 88 7.58 6.33 -8.38
CA LYS A 88 8.88 5.84 -7.90
C LYS A 88 8.89 5.95 -6.39
N LEU A 89 9.05 4.83 -5.70
CA LEU A 89 9.05 4.76 -4.24
C LEU A 89 10.33 4.15 -3.70
N TYR A 90 10.74 4.61 -2.53
CA TYR A 90 11.76 3.97 -1.71
C TYR A 90 11.05 3.18 -0.62
N ILE A 91 11.28 1.87 -0.55
CA ILE A 91 10.51 0.99 0.34
C ILE A 91 11.40 0.04 1.14
N TRP A 92 10.90 -0.36 2.31
CA TRP A 92 11.40 -1.50 3.09
C TRP A 92 10.45 -2.69 2.89
N PRO A 93 10.87 -3.73 2.14
CA PRO A 93 10.02 -4.90 1.92
C PRO A 93 9.83 -5.70 3.21
N ASP A 94 8.59 -6.13 3.45
CA ASP A 94 8.28 -7.08 4.51
C ASP A 94 8.57 -8.50 4.01
N LYS A 95 9.64 -9.11 4.52
CA LYS A 95 10.11 -10.43 4.11
C LYS A 95 9.08 -11.55 4.28
N ASP A 96 8.20 -11.43 5.28
CA ASP A 96 7.23 -12.48 5.61
C ASP A 96 5.98 -12.40 4.73
N SER A 97 5.84 -11.31 3.98
CA SER A 97 4.68 -11.01 3.15
C SER A 97 4.79 -11.47 1.69
N PHE A 98 5.95 -12.03 1.31
CA PHE A 98 6.22 -12.44 -0.06
C PHE A 98 5.37 -13.63 -0.49
N ASN A 99 4.63 -13.46 -1.57
CA ASN A 99 3.85 -14.51 -2.22
C ASN A 99 4.37 -14.75 -3.63
N LEU A 100 5.01 -15.90 -3.83
CA LEU A 100 5.59 -16.28 -5.13
C LEU A 100 4.53 -16.52 -6.21
N GLN A 101 3.41 -17.16 -5.87
CA GLN A 101 2.35 -17.50 -6.83
C GLN A 101 1.70 -16.23 -7.40
N ASN A 102 1.45 -15.24 -6.54
CA ASN A 102 0.78 -14.01 -6.93
C ASN A 102 1.76 -12.89 -7.32
N ARG A 103 3.07 -13.12 -7.17
CA ARG A 103 4.15 -12.14 -7.39
C ARG A 103 3.91 -10.84 -6.62
N THR A 104 3.50 -10.96 -5.36
CA THR A 104 3.17 -9.80 -4.51
C THR A 104 3.93 -9.83 -3.21
N PHE A 105 4.17 -8.66 -2.64
CA PHE A 105 4.66 -8.47 -1.28
C PHE A 105 4.18 -7.13 -0.73
N TYR A 106 4.23 -6.97 0.58
CA TYR A 106 4.00 -5.70 1.25
C TYR A 106 5.31 -5.02 1.58
N ALA A 107 5.31 -3.69 1.61
CA ALA A 107 6.47 -2.91 1.96
C ALA A 107 6.08 -1.60 2.63
N THR A 108 6.93 -1.10 3.52
CA THR A 108 6.76 0.21 4.13
C THR A 108 7.44 1.25 3.26
N ASP A 109 6.68 2.24 2.78
CA ASP A 109 7.23 3.41 2.10
C ASP A 109 8.08 4.24 3.08
N LEU A 110 9.30 4.57 2.69
CA LEU A 110 10.22 5.33 3.53
C LEU A 110 9.75 6.77 3.73
N ASP A 111 9.06 7.35 2.75
CA ASP A 111 8.64 8.75 2.78
C ASP A 111 7.36 8.89 3.59
N SER A 112 6.31 8.14 3.23
CA SER A 112 5.01 8.26 3.90
C SER A 112 4.84 7.38 5.14
N LYS A 113 5.75 6.43 5.39
CA LYS A 113 5.66 5.39 6.44
C LYS A 113 4.45 4.47 6.34
N ASN A 114 3.75 4.46 5.21
CA ASN A 114 2.59 3.60 5.00
C ASN A 114 2.98 2.23 4.49
N LEU A 115 2.16 1.24 4.84
CA LEU A 115 2.26 -0.09 4.27
C LEU A 115 1.58 -0.10 2.89
N ILE A 116 2.30 -0.52 1.87
CA ILE A 116 1.85 -0.55 0.47
C ILE A 116 2.01 -1.97 -0.05
N LYS A 117 1.05 -2.42 -0.87
CA LYS A 117 1.13 -3.69 -1.58
C LYS A 117 1.81 -3.49 -2.93
N ILE A 118 2.86 -4.25 -3.19
CA ILE A 118 3.56 -4.28 -4.46
C ILE A 118 3.16 -5.54 -5.22
N LYS A 119 2.77 -5.39 -6.47
CA LYS A 119 2.50 -6.46 -7.42
C LYS A 119 3.53 -6.38 -8.55
N VAL A 120 4.30 -7.43 -8.74
CA VAL A 120 5.41 -7.45 -9.70
C VAL A 120 4.94 -8.06 -11.01
N LEU A 121 5.03 -7.29 -12.10
CA LEU A 121 4.68 -7.72 -13.45
C LEU A 121 5.53 -8.90 -13.91
N GLU A 122 5.03 -9.66 -14.89
CA GLU A 122 5.68 -10.88 -15.35
C GLU A 122 7.09 -10.62 -15.90
N ASP A 123 7.18 -9.58 -16.70
CA ASP A 123 8.34 -9.02 -17.39
C ASP A 123 9.11 -7.97 -16.57
N ALA A 124 8.77 -7.83 -15.29
CA ALA A 124 9.41 -6.84 -14.43
C ALA A 124 10.92 -7.09 -14.33
N LYS A 125 11.70 -6.00 -14.42
CA LYS A 125 13.16 -6.04 -14.35
C LYS A 125 13.62 -5.79 -12.92
N ILE A 126 14.39 -6.74 -12.37
CA ILE A 126 14.91 -6.62 -11.01
C ILE A 126 16.42 -6.42 -11.08
N TYR A 127 16.87 -5.31 -10.52
CA TYR A 127 18.23 -4.82 -10.63
C TYR A 127 18.90 -4.85 -9.27
N LYS A 128 20.06 -5.51 -9.21
CA LYS A 128 20.99 -5.37 -8.09
C LYS A 128 21.96 -4.24 -8.39
N LYS A 129 21.96 -3.20 -7.57
CA LYS A 129 22.99 -2.17 -7.63
C LYS A 129 24.18 -2.60 -6.78
N ILE A 130 25.27 -3.00 -7.44
CA ILE A 130 26.51 -3.42 -6.76
C ILE A 130 27.48 -2.25 -6.65
N SER A 131 27.55 -1.40 -7.67
CA SER A 131 28.38 -0.19 -7.72
C SER A 131 27.78 0.85 -8.66
N LYS A 132 28.46 1.99 -8.86
CA LYS A 132 28.00 3.07 -9.75
C LYS A 132 27.78 2.61 -11.20
N ASP A 133 28.57 1.63 -11.65
CA ASP A 133 28.65 1.23 -13.06
C ASP A 133 28.29 -0.25 -13.29
N LYS A 134 27.96 -1.01 -12.23
CA LYS A 134 27.62 -2.43 -12.33
C LYS A 134 26.20 -2.71 -11.84
N ILE A 135 25.35 -3.14 -12.78
CA ILE A 135 23.98 -3.55 -12.56
C ILE A 135 23.83 -5.00 -13.02
N GLU A 136 23.26 -5.85 -12.17
CA GLU A 136 22.95 -7.24 -12.51
C GLU A 136 21.43 -7.45 -12.54
N TYR A 137 20.98 -8.28 -13.48
CA TYR A 137 19.57 -8.57 -13.74
C TYR A 137 19.15 -9.89 -13.10
N TYR A 138 17.99 -9.87 -12.47
CA TYR A 138 17.42 -11.03 -11.79
C TYR A 138 15.92 -11.13 -12.08
N ASP A 139 15.39 -12.35 -11.96
CA ASP A 139 13.95 -12.60 -12.00
C ASP A 139 13.32 -12.52 -10.60
N PHE A 140 11.98 -12.55 -10.55
CA PHE A 140 11.25 -12.46 -9.29
C PHE A 140 11.47 -13.70 -8.38
N GLN A 141 11.72 -14.87 -8.96
CA GLN A 141 11.98 -16.09 -8.21
C GLN A 141 13.30 -15.99 -7.45
N TRP A 142 14.32 -15.40 -8.07
CA TRP A 142 15.59 -15.09 -7.45
C TRP A 142 15.41 -14.09 -6.31
N LEU A 143 14.65 -13.00 -6.53
CA LEU A 143 14.35 -12.02 -5.49
C LEU A 143 13.67 -12.67 -4.29
N TYR A 144 12.62 -13.46 -4.54
CA TYR A 144 11.90 -14.22 -3.52
C TYR A 144 12.81 -15.13 -2.72
N SER A 145 13.62 -15.94 -3.41
CA SER A 145 14.52 -16.92 -2.78
C SER A 145 15.57 -16.24 -1.91
N THR A 146 16.05 -15.07 -2.35
CA THR A 146 17.08 -14.33 -1.61
C THR A 146 16.51 -13.65 -0.37
N LEU A 147 15.29 -13.09 -0.46
CA LEU A 147 14.65 -12.41 0.66
C LEU A 147 14.07 -13.36 1.71
N LYS A 148 13.52 -14.51 1.28
CA LYS A 148 12.87 -15.47 2.19
C LYS A 148 13.80 -15.97 3.30
N ASN A 149 15.07 -16.14 2.98
CA ASN A 149 16.08 -16.65 3.90
C ASN A 149 17.04 -15.56 4.40
N TRP A 150 16.68 -14.28 4.22
CA TRP A 150 17.56 -13.18 4.58
C TRP A 150 17.54 -12.91 6.09
N GLU A 151 18.72 -13.03 6.72
CA GLU A 151 18.94 -12.71 8.14
C GLU A 151 19.79 -11.43 8.34
N GLY A 152 20.21 -10.76 7.25
CA GLY A 152 21.09 -9.60 7.30
C GLY A 152 20.36 -8.24 7.48
N PRO A 153 21.06 -7.10 7.34
CA PRO A 153 20.44 -5.78 7.49
C PRO A 153 19.28 -5.59 6.51
N ASN A 154 18.32 -4.73 6.87
CA ASN A 154 17.17 -4.46 6.00
C ASN A 154 17.65 -4.01 4.61
N TRP A 155 16.99 -4.47 3.55
CA TRP A 155 17.29 -4.04 2.18
C TRP A 155 16.40 -2.89 1.75
N GLN A 156 17.00 -1.78 1.31
CA GLN A 156 16.24 -0.68 0.77
C GLN A 156 15.98 -0.92 -0.71
N PHE A 157 14.71 -0.91 -1.09
CA PHE A 157 14.28 -1.11 -2.47
C PHE A 157 13.85 0.23 -3.06
N THR A 158 14.09 0.40 -4.35
CA THR A 158 13.45 1.44 -5.17
C THR A 158 12.53 0.76 -6.15
N VAL A 159 11.24 1.02 -6.06
CA VAL A 159 10.22 0.43 -6.92
C VAL A 159 9.69 1.48 -7.88
N ILE A 160 9.65 1.13 -9.16
CA ILE A 160 9.02 1.92 -10.22
C ILE A 160 7.84 1.10 -10.75
N GLY A 161 6.68 1.75 -10.86
CA GLY A 161 5.45 1.10 -11.27
C GLY A 161 4.29 2.04 -11.47
N ILE A 162 3.12 1.49 -11.70
CA ILE A 162 1.86 2.22 -11.88
C ILE A 162 1.04 2.08 -10.61
N LEU A 163 0.55 3.19 -10.06
CA LEU A 163 -0.40 3.18 -8.95
C LEU A 163 -1.76 2.68 -9.43
N GLN A 164 -2.29 1.66 -8.77
CA GLN A 164 -3.60 1.09 -9.06
C GLN A 164 -4.70 1.76 -8.22
N GLU A 165 -5.96 1.63 -8.64
CA GLU A 165 -7.12 2.19 -7.94
C GLU A 165 -7.29 1.64 -6.51
N ASP A 166 -6.80 0.42 -6.24
CA ASP A 166 -6.83 -0.20 -4.92
C ASP A 166 -5.69 0.26 -4.00
N GLY A 167 -4.85 1.20 -4.46
CA GLY A 167 -3.68 1.71 -3.75
C GLY A 167 -2.46 0.79 -3.80
N SER A 168 -2.54 -0.33 -4.51
CA SER A 168 -1.36 -1.16 -4.79
C SER A 168 -0.53 -0.60 -5.95
N ILE A 169 0.72 -1.06 -6.05
CA ILE A 169 1.62 -0.64 -7.12
C ILE A 169 1.92 -1.82 -8.01
N LEU A 170 1.61 -1.66 -9.30
CA LEU A 170 2.00 -2.58 -10.34
C LEU A 170 3.40 -2.24 -10.82
N SER A 171 4.40 -2.93 -10.28
CA SER A 171 5.81 -2.66 -10.52
C SER A 171 6.31 -3.31 -11.80
N SER A 172 6.94 -2.51 -12.64
CA SER A 172 7.71 -2.94 -13.81
C SER A 172 9.21 -3.00 -13.52
N GLU A 173 9.71 -2.24 -12.54
CA GLU A 173 11.13 -2.26 -12.16
C GLU A 173 11.34 -2.21 -10.65
N ILE A 174 12.29 -3.00 -10.18
CA ILE A 174 12.71 -3.04 -8.77
C ILE A 174 14.23 -2.95 -8.72
N TYR A 175 14.75 -1.97 -8.01
CA TYR A 175 16.16 -1.83 -7.73
C TYR A 175 16.40 -2.10 -6.26
N TYR A 176 17.45 -2.83 -5.92
CA TYR A 176 17.86 -2.99 -4.53
C TYR A 176 19.35 -2.78 -4.35
N GLN A 177 19.71 -2.24 -3.18
CA GLN A 177 21.08 -1.96 -2.80
C GLN A 177 21.34 -2.52 -1.39
N LEU A 178 22.48 -3.19 -1.23
CA LEU A 178 22.99 -3.60 0.08
C LEU A 178 23.58 -2.37 0.76
N GLN A 179 23.13 -2.04 1.97
CA GLN A 179 23.75 -1.05 2.84
C GLN A 179 24.91 -1.68 3.62
#